data_AF-A0ABD0MT37-F1
#
_entry.id   AF-A0ABD0MT37-F1
#
_cell.length_a   1.000
_cell.length_b   1.000
_cell.length_c   1.000
_cell.angle_alpha   90.00
_cell.angle_beta   90.00
_cell.angle_gamma   90.00
#
_symmetry.space_group_name_H-M   'P 1'
#
loop_
_entity.id
_entity.type
_entity.pdbx_description
1 polymer ?
#
loop_
_entity_poly.entity_id
_entity_poly.type
_entity_poly.pdbx_seq_one_letter_code
_entity_poly.pdbx_strand_id
1 'polypeptide(L)' 'ASGMAKLLRLLLSVAEKAANVARICRQEAPLFELLVQEKTGADKNKKFVQDFKTLADVLIQEMIRHDVCAQ' A
#
# COMPACT_ATOMS: atom_id res chain seq x y z
N ALA A 1 -21.92 -20.64 -7.14
CA ALA A 1 -21.96 -19.16 -7.05
C ALA A 1 -21.72 -18.58 -8.44
N SER A 2 -22.54 -17.62 -8.88
CA SER A 2 -22.38 -16.92 -10.16
C SER A 2 -21.00 -16.24 -10.25
N GLY A 3 -20.50 -15.99 -11.46
CA GLY A 3 -19.20 -15.33 -11.68
C GLY A 3 -19.07 -14.00 -10.93
N MET A 4 -20.14 -13.20 -10.89
CA MET A 4 -20.17 -11.94 -10.14
C MET A 4 -20.02 -12.12 -8.64
N ALA A 5 -20.65 -13.14 -8.05
CA ALA A 5 -20.52 -13.41 -6.62
C ALA A 5 -19.11 -13.91 -6.24
N LYS A 6 -18.42 -14.60 -7.16
CA LYS A 6 -17.01 -15.00 -6.97
C LYS A 6 -16.09 -13.78 -7.08
N LEU A 7 -16.28 -12.94 -8.09
CA LEU A 7 -15.52 -11.71 -8.27
C LEU A 7 -15.67 -10.77 -7.07
N LEU A 8 -16.89 -10.56 -6.58
CA LEU A 8 -17.12 -9.72 -5.41
C LEU A 8 -16.40 -10.25 -4.15
N ARG A 9 -16.44 -11.57 -3.92
CA ARG A 9 -15.73 -12.19 -2.79
C ARG A 9 -14.22 -12.02 -2.92
N LEU A 10 -13.67 -12.17 -4.13
CA LEU A 10 -12.26 -11.92 -4.40
C LEU A 10 -11.89 -10.47 -4.08
N LEU A 11 -12.63 -9.51 -4.61
CA LEU A 11 -12.36 -8.09 -4.42
C LEU A 11 -12.44 -7.70 -2.93
N LEU A 12 -13.41 -8.23 -2.18
CA LEU A 12 -13.50 -8.01 -0.74
C LEU A 12 -12.29 -8.58 0.02
N SER A 13 -11.86 -9.80 -0.31
CA SER A 13 -10.70 -10.42 0.32
C SER A 13 -9.41 -9.65 0.05
N VAL A 14 -9.21 -9.21 -1.19
CA VAL A 14 -8.03 -8.46 -1.61
C VAL A 14 -8.02 -7.04 -1.05
N ALA A 15 -9.19 -6.40 -0.97
CA ALA A 15 -9.32 -5.09 -0.32
C ALA A 15 -8.96 -5.14 1.16
N GLU A 16 -9.36 -6.19 1.89
CA GLU A 16 -8.99 -6.34 3.30
C GLU A 16 -7.48 -6.60 3.48
N LYS A 17 -6.87 -7.38 2.57
CA LYS A 17 -5.42 -7.59 2.54
C LYS A 17 -4.66 -6.27 2.29
N ALA A 18 -5.12 -5.46 1.33
CA ALA A 18 -4.58 -4.13 1.08
C ALA A 18 -4.74 -3.19 2.29
N ALA A 19 -5.91 -3.22 2.94
CA ALA A 19 -6.16 -2.45 4.14
C ALA A 19 -5.23 -2.84 5.29
N ASN A 20 -4.93 -4.14 5.46
CA ASN A 20 -3.96 -4.62 6.45
C ASN A 20 -2.56 -4.05 6.21
N VAL A 21 -2.06 -4.06 4.97
CA VAL A 21 -0.77 -3.42 4.65
C VAL A 21 -0.79 -1.94 4.97
N ALA A 22 -1.84 -1.22 4.55
CA ALA A 22 -1.98 0.20 4.86
C ALA A 22 -2.04 0.49 6.38
N ARG A 23 -2.65 -0.38 7.18
CA ARG A 23 -2.66 -0.28 8.65
C ARG A 23 -1.27 -0.48 9.22
N ILE A 24 -0.54 -1.52 8.78
CA ILE A 24 0.83 -1.81 9.23
C ILE A 24 1.76 -0.62 8.93
N CYS A 25 1.68 -0.03 7.73
CA CYS A 25 2.44 1.18 7.38
C CYS A 25 2.19 2.38 8.32
N ARG A 26 1.05 2.42 9.03
CA ARG A 26 0.72 3.48 9.98
C ARG A 26 0.94 3.10 11.45
N GLN A 27 0.88 1.81 11.78
CA GLN A 27 0.97 1.31 13.16
C GLN A 27 2.42 1.08 13.59
N GLU A 28 3.26 0.64 12.67
CA GLU A 28 4.67 0.39 12.96
C GLU A 28 5.46 1.69 12.90
N ALA A 29 6.04 2.10 14.03
CA ALA A 29 6.75 3.37 14.15
C ALA A 29 7.81 3.60 13.04
N PRO A 30 8.66 2.62 12.67
CA PRO A 30 9.63 2.81 11.60
C PRO A 30 8.99 3.03 10.22
N LEU A 31 7.87 2.38 9.94
CA LEU A 31 7.15 2.53 8.67
C LEU A 31 6.38 3.84 8.63
N PHE A 32 5.81 4.23 9.77
CA PHE A 32 5.10 5.49 9.91
C PHE A 32 6.07 6.67 9.71
N GLU A 33 7.26 6.63 10.33
CA GLU A 33 8.30 7.63 10.12
C GLU A 33 8.66 7.78 8.64
N LEU A 34 8.88 6.67 7.93
CA LEU A 34 9.12 6.67 6.48
C LEU A 34 7.92 7.23 5.69
N LEU A 35 6.69 6.93 6.11
CA LEU A 35 5.45 7.38 5.47
C LEU A 35 5.20 8.88 5.64
N VAL A 36 5.48 9.43 6.83
CA VAL A 36 5.20 10.83 7.14
C VAL A 36 6.37 11.77 6.90
N GLN A 37 7.57 11.25 6.62
CA GLN A 37 8.83 12.00 6.46
C GLN A 37 8.60 13.47 6.05
N GLU A 38 8.49 14.33 7.06
CA GLU A 38 8.19 15.74 6.86
C GLU A 38 9.45 16.44 6.37
N LYS A 39 9.30 17.34 5.39
CA LYS A 39 10.37 18.19 4.87
C LYS A 39 10.80 19.23 5.92
N THR A 40 11.58 18.84 6.93
CA THR A 40 12.13 19.78 7.90
C THR A 40 13.47 20.38 7.41
N GLY A 41 13.60 21.71 7.49
CA GLY A 41 14.88 22.42 7.35
C GLY A 41 15.44 22.57 5.92
N ALA A 42 16.76 22.71 5.81
CA ALA A 42 17.52 22.96 4.57
C ALA A 42 17.51 21.76 3.59
N ASP A 43 16.97 20.61 4.00
CA ASP A 43 16.92 19.37 3.22
C ASP A 43 15.73 19.27 2.25
N LYS A 44 14.94 20.35 2.10
CA LYS A 44 13.83 20.44 1.11
C LYS A 44 14.24 20.08 -0.33
N ASN A 45 15.53 20.14 -0.66
CA ASN A 45 16.10 19.83 -1.98
C ASN A 45 16.98 18.57 -2.04
N LYS A 46 17.16 17.81 -0.95
CA LYS A 46 17.69 16.46 -1.09
C LYS A 46 16.57 15.61 -1.65
N LYS A 47 16.69 15.18 -2.91
CA LYS A 47 15.83 14.15 -3.49
C LYS A 47 15.71 13.03 -2.45
N PHE A 48 14.52 12.87 -1.87
CA PHE A 48 14.27 11.87 -0.86
C PHE A 48 14.74 10.54 -1.42
N VAL A 49 15.70 9.91 -0.74
CA VAL A 49 16.30 8.65 -1.19
C VAL A 49 15.25 7.52 -1.14
N GLN A 50 14.13 7.72 -0.43
CA GLN A 50 13.03 6.75 -0.33
C GLN A 50 11.67 7.45 -0.39
N ASP A 51 11.04 7.49 -1.57
CA ASP A 51 9.62 7.83 -1.71
C ASP A 51 8.77 6.65 -1.21
N PHE A 52 8.75 6.49 0.11
CA PHE A 52 8.09 5.36 0.77
C PHE A 52 6.58 5.38 0.56
N LYS A 53 5.97 6.56 0.43
CA LYS A 53 4.57 6.69 0.09
C LYS A 53 4.28 6.06 -1.27
N THR A 54 5.03 6.43 -2.31
CA THR A 54 4.87 5.83 -3.63
C THR A 54 5.18 4.33 -3.61
N LEU A 55 6.18 3.88 -2.84
CA LEU A 55 6.47 2.45 -2.68
C LEU A 55 5.28 1.69 -2.07
N ALA A 56 4.69 2.21 -1.00
CA ALA A 56 3.55 1.58 -0.34
C ALA A 56 2.32 1.53 -1.27
N ASP A 57 2.07 2.61 -2.02
CA ASP A 57 0.97 2.69 -2.99
C ASP A 57 1.19 1.67 -4.14
N VAL A 58 2.40 1.57 -4.70
CA VAL A 58 2.74 0.60 -5.76
C VAL A 58 2.71 -0.84 -5.25
N LEU A 59 3.19 -1.11 -4.04
CA LEU A 59 3.12 -2.44 -3.43
C LEU A 59 1.66 -2.92 -3.29
N ILE A 60 0.77 -2.04 -2.83
CA ILE A 60 -0.66 -2.35 -2.72
C ILE A 60 -1.26 -2.60 -4.09
N GLN A 61 -0.97 -1.76 -5.09
CA GLN A 61 -1.45 -1.96 -6.46
C GLN A 61 -0.99 -3.28 -7.06
N GLU A 62 0.30 -3.61 -6.92
CA GLU A 62 0.88 -4.85 -7.45
C GLU A 62 0.37 -6.09 -6.72
N MET A 63 0.14 -6.01 -5.42
CA MET A 63 -0.53 -7.08 -4.66
C MET A 63 -1.95 -7.33 -5.17
N ILE A 64 -2.74 -6.26 -5.37
CA ILE A 64 -4.09 -6.37 -5.90
C ILE A 64 -4.05 -6.97 -7.31
N ARG A 65 -3.17 -6.48 -8.18
CA ARG A 65 -2.98 -7.00 -9.54
C ARG A 65 -2.61 -8.48 -9.51
N HIS A 66 -1.68 -8.88 -8.64
CA HIS A 66 -1.29 -10.28 -8.48
C HIS A 66 -2.49 -11.14 -8.04
N ASP A 67 -3.21 -10.75 -7.00
CA ASP A 67 -4.29 -11.59 -6.46
C ASP A 67 -5.54 -11.63 -7.36
N VAL A 68 -5.79 -10.58 -8.16
CA VAL A 68 -6.92 -10.51 -9.10
C VAL A 68 -6.59 -11.14 -10.46
N CYS A 69 -5.36 -10.99 -10.96
CA CYS A 69 -4.96 -11.46 -12.28
C CYS A 69 -4.18 -12.78 -12.27
N ALA A 70 -3.72 -13.28 -11.12
CA ALA A 70 -3.13 -14.62 -11.01
C ALA A 70 -4.19 -15.73 -10.81
N GLN A 71 -5.47 -15.44 -11.04
CA GLN A 71 -6.51 -16.45 -11.28
C GLN A 71 -6.48 -16.93 -12.73
#